data_AF-A0A7Y5S4G3-F1
#
_entry.id   AF-A0A7Y5S4G3-F1
#
_cell.length_a   1.000
_cell.length_b   1.000
_cell.length_c   1.000
_cell.angle_alpha   90.00
_cell.angle_beta   90.00
_cell.angle_gamma   90.00
#
_symmetry.space_group_name_H-M   'P 1'
#
loop_
_entity.id
_entity.type
_entity.pdbx_description
1 polymer ?
#
loop_
_entity_poly.entity_id
_entity_poly.type
_entity_poly.pdbx_seq_one_letter_code
_entity_poly.pdbx_strand_id
1 'polypeptide(L)'
;MALDQKRRRELVAAGHALRATISVSAEGVSEGLVAHVREALAHHELVKVRVQTEDRADCDRIAAELARALGCELVQRVGRVALLHRAD
;
A
#
# COMPACT_ATOMS: atom_id res chain seq x y z
N MET A 1 -9.87 7.49 11.16
CA MET A 1 -10.09 6.47 12.21
C MET A 1 -9.02 5.39 12.04
N ALA A 2 -8.74 4.55 13.03
CA ALA A 2 -7.81 3.44 12.85
C ALA A 2 -8.60 2.19 12.41
N LEU A 3 -8.12 1.43 11.43
CA LEU A 3 -8.72 0.15 11.03
C LEU A 3 -8.89 -0.79 12.24
N ASP A 4 -10.13 -1.13 12.58
CA ASP A 4 -10.43 -2.16 13.57
C ASP A 4 -9.86 -3.52 13.14
N GLN A 5 -9.52 -4.37 14.11
CA GLN A 5 -8.92 -5.68 13.85
C GLN A 5 -9.77 -6.56 12.94
N LYS A 6 -11.10 -6.52 13.06
CA LYS A 6 -11.99 -7.30 12.19
C LYS A 6 -11.83 -6.86 10.74
N ARG A 7 -11.92 -5.55 10.50
CA ARG A 7 -11.80 -4.97 9.15
C ARG A 7 -10.42 -5.23 8.55
N ARG A 8 -9.37 -5.13 9.34
CA ARG A 8 -8.00 -5.44 8.90
C ARG A 8 -7.89 -6.89 8.40
N ARG A 9 -8.46 -7.86 9.12
CA ARG A 9 -8.44 -9.28 8.70
C ARG A 9 -9.20 -9.51 7.39
N GLU A 10 -10.35 -8.87 7.22
CA GLU A 10 -11.13 -8.93 5.97
C GLU A 10 -10.33 -8.38 4.78
N LEU A 11 -9.66 -7.23 4.96
CA LEU A 11 -8.84 -6.61 3.92
C LEU A 11 -7.61 -7.47 3.58
N VAL A 12 -6.97 -8.09 4.58
CA VAL A 12 -5.88 -9.07 4.33
C VAL A 12 -6.39 -10.24 3.50
N ALA A 13 -7.54 -10.82 3.87
CA ALA A 13 -8.17 -11.91 3.14
C ALA A 13 -8.44 -11.53 1.67
N ALA A 14 -9.05 -10.36 1.42
CA ALA A 14 -9.28 -9.84 0.08
C ALA A 14 -7.95 -9.59 -0.67
N GLY A 15 -6.94 -9.08 0.05
CA GLY A 15 -5.61 -8.85 -0.47
C GLY A 15 -4.96 -10.09 -1.04
N HIS A 16 -5.16 -11.30 -0.49
CA HIS A 16 -4.52 -12.52 -1.00
C HIS A 16 -4.80 -12.79 -2.49
N ALA A 17 -6.01 -12.50 -2.97
CA ALA A 17 -6.38 -12.69 -4.37
C ALA A 17 -5.80 -11.61 -5.32
N LEU A 18 -5.37 -10.47 -4.78
CA LEU A 18 -4.82 -9.37 -5.57
C LEU A 18 -3.39 -9.66 -6.04
N ARG A 19 -3.05 -9.19 -7.24
CA ARG A 19 -1.66 -9.12 -7.72
C ARG A 19 -1.11 -7.71 -7.45
N ALA A 20 0.17 -7.60 -7.14
CA ALA A 20 0.84 -6.30 -7.05
C ALA A 20 1.05 -5.75 -8.46
N THR A 21 0.13 -4.91 -8.92
CA THR A 21 0.18 -4.28 -10.24
C THR A 21 1.06 -3.04 -10.27
N ILE A 22 1.30 -2.44 -9.10
CA ILE A 22 2.10 -1.22 -8.96
C ILE A 22 3.44 -1.57 -8.30
N SER A 23 4.52 -0.98 -8.80
CA SER A 23 5.85 -1.12 -8.18
C SER A 23 6.54 0.23 -7.98
N VAL A 24 7.37 0.32 -6.96
CA VAL A 24 8.05 1.53 -6.50
C VAL A 24 9.54 1.25 -6.45
N SER A 25 10.37 2.12 -7.04
CA SER A 25 11.82 1.98 -6.97
C SER A 25 12.33 2.20 -5.53
N ALA A 26 13.53 1.72 -5.23
CA ALA A 26 14.19 2.00 -3.94
C ALA A 26 14.45 3.51 -3.73
N GLU A 27 14.54 4.28 -4.82
CA GLU A 27 14.72 5.74 -4.78
C GLU A 27 13.53 6.47 -4.14
N GLY A 28 12.39 5.80 -4.00
CA GLY A 28 11.30 6.23 -3.12
C GLY A 28 10.06 6.70 -3.86
N VAL A 29 9.31 7.59 -3.20
CA VAL A 29 7.97 8.01 -3.60
C VAL A 29 8.04 9.25 -4.48
N SER A 30 7.70 9.11 -5.77
CA SER A 30 7.56 10.24 -6.69
C SER A 30 6.10 10.71 -6.81
N GLU A 31 5.89 11.96 -7.23
CA GLU A 31 4.54 12.52 -7.43
C GLU A 31 3.72 11.72 -8.46
N GLY A 32 4.36 11.28 -9.55
CA GLY A 32 3.70 10.46 -10.58
C GLY A 32 3.24 9.10 -10.03
N LEU A 33 4.04 8.47 -9.18
CA LEU A 33 3.64 7.24 -8.49
C LEU A 33 2.48 7.49 -7.54
N VAL A 34 2.52 8.57 -6.76
CA VAL A 34 1.41 8.93 -5.86
C VAL A 34 0.11 9.14 -6.64
N ALA A 35 0.16 9.86 -7.76
CA ALA A 35 -1.01 10.03 -8.63
C ALA A 35 -1.55 8.69 -9.14
N HIS A 36 -0.67 7.81 -9.60
CA HIS A 36 -1.06 6.49 -10.11
C HIS A 36 -1.68 5.59 -9.03
N VAL A 37 -1.08 5.54 -7.83
CA VAL A 37 -1.63 4.75 -6.71
C VAL A 37 -2.96 5.35 -6.24
N ARG A 38 -3.12 6.68 -6.27
CA ARG A 38 -4.38 7.36 -5.92
C ARG A 38 -5.51 6.96 -6.86
N GLU A 39 -5.25 6.93 -8.17
CA GLU A 39 -6.22 6.48 -9.17
C GLU A 39 -6.60 5.01 -8.95
N ALA A 40 -5.61 4.14 -8.75
CA ALA A 40 -5.88 2.73 -8.47
C ALA A 40 -6.70 2.52 -7.18
N LEU A 41 -6.42 3.29 -6.12
CA LEU A 41 -7.20 3.30 -4.88
C LEU A 41 -8.63 3.83 -5.09
N ALA A 42 -8.84 4.78 -6.01
CA ALA A 42 -10.17 5.28 -6.34
C ALA A 42 -11.04 4.21 -7.01
N HIS A 43 -10.44 3.34 -7.84
CA HIS A 43 -11.17 2.28 -8.54
C HIS A 43 -11.36 1.00 -7.73
N HIS A 44 -10.40 0.64 -6.88
CA HIS A 44 -10.37 -0.68 -6.23
C HIS A 44 -10.46 -0.64 -4.72
N GLU A 45 -10.31 0.53 -4.10
CA GLU A 45 -10.29 0.77 -2.64
C GLU A 45 -9.17 0.03 -1.87
N LEU A 46 -8.59 -1.04 -2.43
CA LEU A 46 -7.54 -1.87 -1.89
C LEU A 46 -6.54 -2.22 -2.99
N VAL A 47 -5.26 -1.92 -2.78
CA VAL A 47 -4.20 -2.15 -3.77
C VAL A 47 -2.96 -2.78 -3.16
N LYS A 48 -2.24 -3.57 -3.96
CA LYS A 48 -0.91 -4.10 -3.62
C LYS A 48 0.17 -3.30 -4.34
N VAL A 49 1.10 -2.77 -3.57
CA VAL A 49 2.25 -2.02 -4.08
C VAL A 49 3.53 -2.77 -3.72
N ARG A 50 4.34 -3.12 -4.72
CA ARG A 50 5.64 -3.76 -4.52
C ARG A 50 6.74 -2.72 -4.41
N VAL A 51 7.48 -2.70 -3.31
CA VAL A 51 8.66 -1.86 -3.15
C VAL A 51 9.89 -2.64 -3.62
N GLN A 52 10.63 -2.07 -4.56
CA GLN A 52 11.84 -2.66 -5.12
C GLN A 52 13.05 -2.38 -4.21
N THR A 53 12.96 -2.79 -2.95
CA THR A 53 14.05 -2.73 -1.97
C THR A 53 14.24 -4.09 -1.32
N GLU A 54 15.47 -4.40 -0.95
CA GLU A 54 15.80 -5.61 -0.17
C GLU A 54 15.74 -5.36 1.33
N ASP A 55 15.81 -4.08 1.74
CA ASP A 55 15.78 -3.67 3.13
C ASP A 55 14.33 -3.57 3.65
N ARG A 56 14.07 -4.25 4.76
CA ARG A 56 12.77 -4.28 5.41
C ARG A 56 12.36 -2.92 5.95
N ALA A 57 13.28 -2.19 6.57
CA ALA A 57 13.04 -0.88 7.14
C ALA A 57 12.75 0.15 6.05
N ASP A 58 13.43 0.09 4.90
CA ASP A 58 13.09 0.94 3.76
C ASP A 58 11.72 0.62 3.19
N CYS A 59 11.35 -0.66 3.10
CA CYS A 59 10.01 -1.03 2.64
C CYS A 59 8.93 -0.50 3.59
N ASP A 60 9.15 -0.58 4.90
CA ASP A 60 8.25 -0.04 5.93
C ASP A 60 8.16 1.49 5.83
N ARG A 61 9.30 2.17 5.64
CA ARG A 61 9.38 3.62 5.45
C ARG A 61 8.62 4.09 4.21
N ILE A 62 8.89 3.50 3.05
CA ILE A 62 8.25 3.84 1.77
C ILE A 62 6.74 3.57 1.84
N ALA A 63 6.32 2.46 2.43
CA ALA A 63 4.91 2.16 2.62
C ALA A 63 4.21 3.20 3.51
N ALA A 64 4.86 3.65 4.58
CA ALA A 64 4.34 4.69 5.46
C ALA A 64 4.33 6.08 4.80
N GLU A 65 5.33 6.39 3.97
CA GLU A 65 5.35 7.61 3.15
C GLU A 65 4.20 7.63 2.13
N LEU A 66 3.97 6.54 1.40
CA LEU A 66 2.83 6.39 0.49
C LEU A 66 1.50 6.53 1.21
N ALA A 67 1.31 5.82 2.32
CA ALA A 67 0.09 5.90 3.11
C ALA A 67 -0.23 7.34 3.53
N ARG A 68 0.79 8.08 4.00
CA ARG A 68 0.66 9.50 4.36
C ARG A 68 0.35 10.39 3.16
N ALA A 69 1.06 10.24 2.05
CA ALA A 69 0.86 11.07 0.85
C ALA A 69 -0.51 10.85 0.19
N LEU A 70 -1.05 9.64 0.29
CA LEU A 70 -2.33 9.26 -0.28
C LEU A 70 -3.51 9.48 0.66
N GLY A 71 -3.25 9.68 1.96
CA GLY A 71 -4.29 9.70 2.98
C GLY A 71 -4.97 8.34 3.13
N CYS A 72 -4.21 7.25 2.98
CA CYS A 72 -4.71 5.88 3.03
C CYS A 72 -4.07 5.09 4.18
N GLU A 73 -4.59 3.91 4.48
CA GLU A 73 -4.09 3.05 5.55
C GLU A 73 -3.24 1.88 5.03
N LEU A 74 -2.10 1.65 5.68
CA LEU A 74 -1.32 0.43 5.52
C LEU A 74 -1.99 -0.71 6.29
N VAL A 75 -2.61 -1.62 5.55
CA VAL A 75 -3.30 -2.80 6.10
C VAL A 75 -2.29 -3.84 6.56
N GLN A 76 -1.31 -4.15 5.72
CA GLN A 76 -0.29 -5.15 6.00
C GLN A 76 0.89 -4.97 5.05
N ARG A 77 2.09 -5.36 5.50
CA ARG A 77 3.22 -5.64 4.63
C ARG A 77 3.54 -7.13 4.63
N VAL A 78 3.73 -7.70 3.45
CA VAL A 78 4.18 -9.08 3.25
C VAL A 78 5.44 -9.07 2.39
N GLY A 79 6.59 -9.34 2.99
CA GLY A 79 7.88 -9.20 2.32
C GLY A 79 8.07 -7.77 1.82
N ARG A 80 8.18 -7.63 0.50
CA ARG A 80 8.36 -6.37 -0.26
C ARG A 80 7.04 -5.76 -0.77
N VAL A 81 5.89 -6.31 -0.36
CA VAL A 81 4.58 -5.86 -0.84
C VAL A 81 3.81 -5.20 0.29
N ALA A 82 3.40 -3.96 0.08
CA ALA A 82 2.48 -3.22 0.94
C ALA A 82 1.05 -3.36 0.41
N LEU A 83 0.12 -3.65 1.33
CA LEU A 83 -1.32 -3.66 1.07
C LEU A 83 -1.90 -2.36 1.61
N LEU A 84 -2.36 -1.49 0.72
CA LEU A 84 -2.88 -0.17 1.04
C LEU A 84 -4.40 -0.13 0.81
N HIS A 85 -5.13 0.44 1.75
CA HIS A 85 -6.57 0.61 1.68
C HIS A 85 -6.92 2.09 1.78
N ARG A 86 -7.83 2.57 0.94
CA ARG A 86 -8.38 3.93 1.07
C ARG A 86 -9.08 4.04 2.42
N ALA A 87 -8.69 5.03 3.22
CA ALA A 87 -9.45 5.38 4.42
C ALA A 87 -10.59 6.30 3.96
N ASP A 88 -11.83 5.89 4.20
CA ASP A 88 -13.00 6.79 4.10
C ASP A 88 -13.14 7.64 5.37
#